data_AF-A0AAJ1U342-F1
#
_entry.id   AF-A0AAJ1U342-F1
#
_cell.length_a   1.000
_cell.length_b   1.000
_cell.length_c   1.000
_cell.angle_alpha   90.00
_cell.angle_beta   90.00
_cell.angle_gamma   90.00
#
_symmetry.space_group_name_H-M   'P 1'
#
loop_
_entity.id
_entity.type
_entity.pdbx_description
1 polymer ?
#
loop_
_entity_poly.entity_id
_entity_poly.type
_entity_poly.pdbx_seq_one_letter_code
_entity_poly.pdbx_strand_id
1 'polypeptide(L)'
;MTVAHGLEESLAQLAEETAEFRERMTAFMDGLVAHYVLDEGRLVVAHAGLKEAYHGRSSRRVRAFALYGDTTGETDDFGLPVRYPWAQDYRGSATVVYGHTPVPTAEWVNGTICLDTGVVFGGALTALRYPERELVDVPAEREWYAPARPLVPTVPEREPGALAAADVLGTRWLDTTFGPRVKVPEENAAAALEVMSRFAVDPRWLVHLPATMAPVATSTLDRFLEHPDEAFEEYTRAGVTTVVCEEKHMGSRAVAVLARDAATAERRFGIADGSTGQVVTRTGRAFYPGELGRRLVASLTEAAAPLLERLGTDWLVLDTELLPWSAKAGELIREQYAAVGAAASVALPATQEALDAALARGLDAPALTALADRTRRRTHAAAAFRDAYRGYVRPTDGLDGVTVAPFAVLAGEGEAYAATRSHRWHLEQVATMHGHPLVTPTRHRFVDLADAGQRAAATQWWLDLTAAGGEGMVVKPADDVPVPGDGRRVQPGVKVRGREYLRIIYGPDYLDALDVLRQRHLGRKRDLALKEHGLGLDALVRFVAGDPLWEVHQRVFAVLALESEPVDPRL
;
A
#
# COMPACT_ATOMS: atom_id res chain seq x y z
N MET A 1 -40.60 21.82 -33.35
CA MET A 1 -40.34 21.33 -31.99
C MET A 1 -40.81 19.90 -31.96
N THR A 2 -39.95 18.95 -31.58
CA THR A 2 -40.34 17.54 -31.50
C THR A 2 -41.03 17.32 -30.16
N VAL A 3 -42.27 16.84 -30.16
CA VAL A 3 -42.97 16.44 -28.95
C VAL A 3 -42.49 15.03 -28.60
N ALA A 4 -41.66 14.92 -27.56
CA ALA A 4 -41.02 13.68 -27.12
C ALA A 4 -40.63 13.78 -25.63
N HIS A 5 -40.14 12.69 -25.04
CA HIS A 5 -39.59 12.63 -23.68
C HIS A 5 -40.53 13.19 -22.59
N GLY A 6 -41.82 12.78 -22.61
CA GLY A 6 -42.81 13.17 -21.60
C GLY A 6 -43.51 14.52 -21.84
N LEU A 7 -43.07 15.31 -22.84
CA LEU A 7 -43.72 16.57 -23.16
C LEU A 7 -45.16 16.41 -23.66
N GLU A 8 -45.48 15.29 -24.33
CA GLU A 8 -46.84 14.98 -24.79
C GLU A 8 -47.84 14.94 -23.63
N GLU A 9 -47.48 14.24 -22.55
CA GLU A 9 -48.31 14.12 -21.36
C GLU A 9 -48.52 15.48 -20.68
N SER A 10 -47.45 16.29 -20.59
CA SER A 10 -47.53 17.65 -20.05
C SER A 10 -48.45 18.55 -20.87
N LEU A 11 -48.40 18.44 -22.21
CA LEU A 11 -49.28 19.19 -23.11
C LEU A 11 -50.74 18.72 -22.99
N ALA A 12 -50.98 17.42 -22.86
CA ALA A 12 -52.32 16.87 -22.66
C ALA A 12 -52.92 17.34 -21.33
N GLN A 13 -52.16 17.28 -20.23
CA GLN A 13 -52.59 17.78 -18.92
C GLN A 13 -52.90 19.28 -18.97
N LEU A 14 -52.02 20.09 -19.57
CA LEU A 14 -52.23 21.53 -19.69
C LEU A 14 -53.47 21.86 -20.56
N ALA A 15 -53.80 20.99 -21.53
CA ALA A 15 -54.95 21.15 -22.41
C ALA A 15 -56.31 20.84 -21.74
N GLU A 16 -56.32 20.27 -20.52
CA GLU A 16 -57.53 20.09 -19.71
C GLU A 16 -57.80 21.30 -18.79
N GLU A 17 -56.79 22.13 -18.55
CA GLU A 17 -56.87 23.28 -17.63
C GLU A 17 -57.60 24.50 -18.20
N THR A 18 -58.01 25.43 -17.34
CA THR A 18 -58.71 26.66 -17.78
C THR A 18 -57.79 27.61 -18.55
N ALA A 19 -58.38 28.50 -19.35
CA ALA A 19 -57.64 29.52 -20.09
C ALA A 19 -56.82 30.43 -19.15
N GLU A 20 -57.40 30.82 -18.02
CA GLU A 20 -56.73 31.63 -17.01
C GLU A 20 -55.52 30.91 -16.39
N PHE A 21 -55.63 29.59 -16.18
CA PHE A 21 -54.50 28.81 -15.68
C PHE A 21 -53.37 28.72 -16.70
N ARG A 22 -53.71 28.48 -17.98
CA ARG A 22 -52.72 28.43 -19.06
C ARG A 22 -51.98 29.75 -19.23
N GLU A 23 -52.69 30.87 -19.21
CA GLU A 23 -52.07 32.21 -19.27
C GLU A 23 -51.10 32.44 -18.11
N ARG A 24 -51.51 32.08 -16.88
CA ARG A 24 -50.64 32.16 -15.71
C ARG A 24 -49.40 31.27 -15.82
N MET A 25 -49.57 30.05 -16.32
CA MET A 25 -48.45 29.11 -16.52
C MET A 25 -47.49 29.59 -17.62
N THR A 26 -47.99 30.13 -18.72
CA THR A 26 -47.15 30.74 -19.77
C THR A 26 -46.35 31.90 -19.22
N ALA A 27 -47.00 32.83 -18.50
CA ALA A 27 -46.31 33.96 -17.88
C ALA A 27 -45.27 33.51 -16.84
N PHE A 28 -45.56 32.45 -16.07
CA PHE A 28 -44.60 31.86 -15.14
C PHE A 28 -43.38 31.26 -15.85
N MET A 29 -43.60 30.41 -16.87
CA MET A 29 -42.54 29.77 -17.64
C MET A 29 -41.66 30.78 -18.38
N ASP A 30 -42.25 31.85 -18.92
CA ASP A 30 -41.52 32.95 -19.57
C ASP A 30 -40.66 33.74 -18.57
N GLY A 31 -41.09 33.81 -17.30
CA GLY A 31 -40.36 34.45 -16.21
C GLY A 31 -39.21 33.63 -15.63
N LEU A 32 -39.06 32.34 -15.99
CA LEU A 32 -38.01 31.48 -15.44
C LEU A 32 -36.62 31.84 -15.98
N VAL A 33 -35.67 31.99 -15.05
CA VAL A 33 -34.25 32.18 -15.36
C VAL A 33 -33.53 30.84 -15.51
N ALA A 34 -32.43 30.82 -16.26
CA ALA A 34 -31.66 29.60 -16.49
C ALA A 34 -30.88 29.13 -15.26
N HIS A 35 -30.46 30.06 -14.40
CA HIS A 35 -29.73 29.80 -13.17
C HIS A 35 -29.92 30.96 -12.20
N TYR A 36 -29.84 30.65 -10.90
CA TYR A 36 -29.81 31.65 -9.83
C TYR A 36 -28.37 31.89 -9.42
N VAL A 37 -28.05 33.15 -9.11
CA VAL A 37 -26.81 33.56 -8.46
C VAL A 37 -27.20 34.19 -7.13
N LEU A 38 -26.85 33.51 -6.05
CA LEU A 38 -27.23 33.82 -4.68
C LEU A 38 -25.97 34.07 -3.85
N ASP A 39 -26.19 34.51 -2.61
CA ASP A 39 -25.12 34.72 -1.62
C ASP A 39 -23.94 35.56 -2.17
N GLU A 40 -24.26 36.72 -2.77
CA GLU A 40 -23.29 37.65 -3.35
C GLU A 40 -22.36 37.01 -4.40
N GLY A 41 -22.83 35.97 -5.09
CA GLY A 41 -22.06 35.24 -6.09
C GLY A 41 -21.35 33.99 -5.56
N ARG A 42 -21.49 33.66 -4.27
CA ARG A 42 -20.89 32.45 -3.68
C ARG A 42 -21.71 31.19 -3.93
N LEU A 43 -22.98 31.31 -4.33
CA LEU A 43 -23.85 30.18 -4.63
C LEU A 43 -24.49 30.34 -6.02
N VAL A 44 -24.38 29.30 -6.84
CA VAL A 44 -25.06 29.21 -8.14
C VAL A 44 -25.94 27.97 -8.15
N VAL A 45 -27.21 28.14 -8.52
CA VAL A 45 -28.18 27.04 -8.63
C VAL A 45 -28.65 26.94 -10.07
N ALA A 46 -28.50 25.77 -10.69
CA ALA A 46 -28.91 25.52 -12.08
C ALA A 46 -29.41 24.08 -12.23
N HIS A 47 -30.23 23.79 -13.24
CA HIS A 47 -30.77 22.43 -13.43
C HIS A 47 -29.66 21.41 -13.73
N ALA A 48 -28.91 21.57 -14.82
CA ALA A 48 -27.80 20.68 -15.19
C ALA A 48 -26.42 21.14 -14.70
N GLY A 49 -26.37 22.27 -13.99
CA GLY A 49 -25.14 22.90 -13.51
C GLY A 49 -24.59 23.98 -14.44
N LEU A 50 -23.48 24.61 -14.04
CA LEU A 50 -22.95 25.77 -14.75
C LEU A 50 -21.45 26.04 -14.49
N LYS A 51 -20.65 26.09 -15.56
CA LYS A 51 -19.22 26.50 -15.48
C LYS A 51 -19.10 27.98 -15.05
N GLU A 52 -18.02 28.31 -14.35
CA GLU A 52 -17.76 29.66 -13.82
C GLU A 52 -17.82 30.75 -14.90
N ALA A 53 -17.29 30.47 -16.09
CA ALA A 53 -17.31 31.40 -17.22
C ALA A 53 -18.73 31.83 -17.68
N TYR A 54 -19.78 31.15 -17.21
CA TYR A 54 -21.18 31.43 -17.52
C TYR A 54 -21.96 32.06 -16.36
N HIS A 55 -21.37 32.16 -15.17
CA HIS A 55 -22.03 32.74 -14.00
C HIS A 55 -22.42 34.20 -14.29
N GLY A 56 -23.66 34.56 -13.93
CA GLY A 56 -24.22 35.90 -14.16
C GLY A 56 -24.46 36.30 -15.64
N ARG A 57 -24.29 35.39 -16.61
CA ARG A 57 -24.46 35.71 -18.05
C ARG A 57 -25.79 35.20 -18.60
N SER A 58 -26.44 35.97 -19.45
CA SER A 58 -27.65 35.56 -20.17
C SER A 58 -27.36 35.40 -21.67
N SER A 59 -27.21 34.16 -22.14
CA SER A 59 -27.13 33.86 -23.58
C SER A 59 -27.80 32.53 -23.90
N ARG A 60 -28.12 32.30 -25.18
CA ARG A 60 -28.70 31.02 -25.64
C ARG A 60 -27.80 29.84 -25.25
N ARG A 61 -26.47 30.00 -25.33
CA ARG A 61 -25.50 28.97 -24.95
C ARG A 61 -25.48 28.69 -23.45
N VAL A 62 -25.57 29.75 -22.63
CA VAL A 62 -25.64 29.62 -21.17
C VAL A 62 -26.93 28.90 -20.76
N ARG A 63 -28.06 29.28 -21.35
CA ARG A 63 -29.36 28.62 -21.11
C ARG A 63 -29.33 27.15 -21.53
N ALA A 64 -28.74 26.84 -22.68
CA ALA A 64 -28.61 25.45 -23.12
C ALA A 64 -27.75 24.61 -22.15
N PHE A 65 -26.61 25.15 -21.69
CA PHE A 65 -25.77 24.45 -20.71
C PHE A 65 -26.51 24.23 -19.39
N ALA A 66 -27.18 25.27 -18.87
CA ALA A 66 -27.89 25.19 -17.61
C ALA A 66 -29.07 24.20 -17.63
N LEU A 67 -29.67 23.94 -18.80
CA LEU A 67 -30.79 23.02 -18.95
C LEU A 67 -30.37 21.60 -19.31
N TYR A 68 -29.33 21.43 -20.13
CA TYR A 68 -29.01 20.13 -20.75
C TYR A 68 -27.61 19.59 -20.40
N GLY A 69 -26.76 20.42 -19.79
CA GLY A 69 -25.36 20.11 -19.52
C GLY A 69 -24.46 20.25 -20.75
N ASP A 70 -23.24 19.71 -20.65
CA ASP A 70 -22.26 19.70 -21.73
C ASP A 70 -22.29 18.34 -22.44
N THR A 71 -22.87 18.27 -23.63
CA THR A 71 -23.03 17.01 -24.38
C THR A 71 -21.84 16.76 -25.32
N THR A 72 -21.42 15.51 -25.48
CA THR A 72 -20.38 15.11 -26.46
C THR A 72 -20.91 15.10 -27.90
N GLY A 73 -22.24 15.03 -28.08
CA GLY A 73 -22.90 14.84 -29.36
C GLY A 73 -23.20 13.37 -29.70
N GLU A 74 -22.77 12.44 -28.85
CA GLU A 74 -23.06 11.00 -28.96
C GLU A 74 -24.26 10.60 -28.10
N THR A 75 -24.88 9.46 -28.41
CA THR A 75 -25.93 8.83 -27.60
C THR A 75 -25.44 7.50 -27.05
N ASP A 76 -25.76 7.21 -25.79
CA ASP A 76 -25.44 5.93 -25.16
C ASP A 76 -26.35 4.78 -25.65
N ASP A 77 -26.09 3.57 -25.14
CA ASP A 77 -26.88 2.36 -25.47
C ASP A 77 -28.36 2.44 -25.06
N PHE A 78 -28.72 3.43 -24.22
CA PHE A 78 -30.09 3.73 -23.81
C PHE A 78 -30.72 4.86 -24.64
N GLY A 79 -30.04 5.34 -25.68
CA GLY A 79 -30.50 6.42 -26.54
C GLY A 79 -30.43 7.81 -25.89
N LEU A 80 -29.71 7.97 -24.78
CA LEU A 80 -29.57 9.23 -24.06
C LEU A 80 -28.27 9.96 -24.43
N PRO A 81 -28.25 11.31 -24.47
CA PRO A 81 -27.02 12.04 -24.80
C PRO A 81 -25.88 11.78 -23.81
N VAL A 82 -24.70 11.42 -24.32
CA VAL A 82 -23.47 11.32 -23.55
C VAL A 82 -22.99 12.73 -23.19
N ARG A 83 -22.55 12.91 -21.95
CA ARG A 83 -22.19 14.23 -21.38
C ARG A 83 -20.78 14.24 -20.79
N TYR A 84 -20.09 15.35 -20.96
CA TYR A 84 -18.79 15.58 -20.31
C TYR A 84 -18.96 15.78 -18.81
N PRO A 85 -18.09 15.21 -17.96
CA PRO A 85 -18.16 15.32 -16.50
C PRO A 85 -17.62 16.68 -16.01
N TRP A 86 -18.23 17.79 -16.44
CA TRP A 86 -17.73 19.15 -16.22
C TRP A 86 -17.44 19.50 -14.75
N ALA A 87 -18.14 18.87 -13.80
CA ALA A 87 -17.92 19.02 -12.36
C ALA A 87 -16.50 18.60 -11.93
N GLN A 88 -15.89 17.61 -12.59
CA GLN A 88 -14.52 17.15 -12.32
C GLN A 88 -13.46 18.21 -12.71
N ASP A 89 -13.81 19.06 -13.67
CA ASP A 89 -12.93 20.13 -14.19
C ASP A 89 -13.28 21.51 -13.62
N TYR A 90 -14.34 21.63 -12.82
CA TYR A 90 -14.75 22.89 -12.25
C TYR A 90 -13.69 23.40 -11.25
N ARG A 91 -13.30 24.67 -11.38
CA ARG A 91 -12.29 25.35 -10.53
C ARG A 91 -12.75 26.72 -10.04
N GLY A 92 -14.04 27.04 -10.19
CA GLY A 92 -14.56 28.34 -9.83
C GLY A 92 -14.76 28.53 -8.33
N SER A 93 -14.80 29.78 -7.88
CA SER A 93 -14.90 30.10 -6.44
C SER A 93 -16.30 29.89 -5.86
N ALA A 94 -17.35 29.92 -6.70
CA ALA A 94 -18.72 29.73 -6.26
C ALA A 94 -19.06 28.25 -6.05
N THR A 95 -19.91 27.96 -5.06
CA THR A 95 -20.55 26.66 -4.90
C THR A 95 -21.63 26.49 -5.97
N VAL A 96 -21.63 25.38 -6.71
CA VAL A 96 -22.64 25.10 -7.75
C VAL A 96 -23.54 23.93 -7.34
N VAL A 97 -24.83 24.20 -7.15
CA VAL A 97 -25.84 23.21 -6.80
C VAL A 97 -26.69 22.91 -8.03
N TYR A 98 -26.89 21.63 -8.33
CA TYR A 98 -27.64 21.22 -9.53
C TYR A 98 -28.37 19.88 -9.35
N GLY A 99 -29.17 19.50 -10.34
CA GLY A 99 -29.94 18.26 -10.36
C GLY A 99 -30.61 18.03 -11.72
N HIS A 100 -30.03 17.14 -12.54
CA HIS A 100 -30.46 16.87 -13.92
C HIS A 100 -30.29 15.41 -14.33
N THR A 101 -29.13 14.83 -14.00
CA THR A 101 -28.88 13.40 -14.17
C THR A 101 -28.88 12.81 -12.77
N PRO A 102 -29.82 11.90 -12.47
CA PRO A 102 -29.96 11.39 -11.12
C PRO A 102 -28.73 10.55 -10.73
N VAL A 103 -28.32 10.67 -9.47
CA VAL A 103 -27.18 9.94 -8.88
C VAL A 103 -27.68 9.13 -7.66
N PRO A 104 -27.05 7.99 -7.30
CA PRO A 104 -27.46 7.23 -6.11
C PRO A 104 -27.33 8.02 -4.81
N THR A 105 -26.28 8.82 -4.70
CA THR A 105 -25.93 9.61 -3.52
C THR A 105 -25.43 10.99 -3.94
N ALA A 106 -25.81 12.03 -3.20
CA ALA A 106 -25.33 13.38 -3.43
C ALA A 106 -23.89 13.54 -2.91
N GLU A 107 -22.96 13.85 -3.80
CA GLU A 107 -21.53 13.97 -3.47
C GLU A 107 -20.96 15.33 -3.89
N TRP A 108 -20.01 15.83 -3.09
CA TRP A 108 -19.28 17.05 -3.39
C TRP A 108 -18.12 16.80 -4.36
N VAL A 109 -18.14 17.46 -5.51
CA VAL A 109 -17.07 17.38 -6.52
C VAL A 109 -16.58 18.79 -6.87
N ASN A 110 -15.36 19.12 -6.47
CA ASN A 110 -14.70 20.41 -6.72
C ASN A 110 -15.55 21.65 -6.36
N GLY A 111 -16.36 21.60 -5.30
CA GLY A 111 -17.24 22.72 -4.93
C GLY A 111 -18.60 22.72 -5.64
N THR A 112 -18.92 21.66 -6.38
CA THR A 112 -20.23 21.44 -7.01
C THR A 112 -20.93 20.24 -6.38
N ILE A 113 -22.26 20.18 -6.45
CA ILE A 113 -23.06 19.06 -5.92
C ILE A 113 -24.34 18.82 -6.72
N CYS A 114 -24.59 17.55 -7.06
CA CYS A 114 -25.86 17.10 -7.63
C CYS A 114 -26.81 16.66 -6.50
N LEU A 115 -27.98 17.28 -6.37
CA LEU A 115 -29.02 16.93 -5.40
C LEU A 115 -30.12 16.05 -6.00
N ASP A 116 -30.08 15.80 -7.32
CA ASP A 116 -31.01 14.86 -7.93
C ASP A 116 -30.58 13.44 -7.60
N THR A 117 -31.17 12.90 -6.54
CA THR A 117 -30.98 11.51 -6.08
C THR A 117 -32.11 10.60 -6.56
N GLY A 118 -32.82 11.01 -7.61
CA GLY A 118 -33.78 10.16 -8.29
C GLY A 118 -35.07 9.87 -7.50
N VAL A 119 -35.58 10.83 -6.72
CA VAL A 119 -36.83 10.68 -5.95
C VAL A 119 -37.99 10.10 -6.78
N VAL A 120 -38.14 10.52 -8.04
CA VAL A 120 -39.22 10.06 -8.93
C VAL A 120 -39.09 8.58 -9.29
N PHE A 121 -37.87 8.06 -9.29
CA PHE A 121 -37.57 6.66 -9.60
C PHE A 121 -37.33 5.80 -8.35
N GLY A 122 -37.82 6.25 -7.18
CA GLY A 122 -37.73 5.50 -5.92
C GLY A 122 -36.48 5.77 -5.09
N GLY A 123 -35.67 6.78 -5.43
CA GLY A 123 -34.53 7.24 -4.64
C GLY A 123 -34.94 8.07 -3.43
N ALA A 124 -34.30 9.22 -3.22
CA ALA A 124 -34.61 10.13 -2.11
C ALA A 124 -34.90 11.56 -2.59
N LEU A 125 -35.67 12.32 -1.83
CA LEU A 125 -35.77 13.77 -1.99
C LEU A 125 -34.66 14.42 -1.16
N THR A 126 -33.60 14.87 -1.83
CA THR A 126 -32.42 15.45 -1.18
C THR A 126 -32.43 16.98 -1.22
N ALA A 127 -32.08 17.60 -0.10
CA ALA A 127 -31.92 19.03 0.07
C ALA A 127 -30.55 19.36 0.68
N LEU A 128 -30.01 20.51 0.28
CA LEU A 128 -28.80 21.09 0.84
C LEU A 128 -29.15 22.25 1.76
N ARG A 129 -28.70 22.19 3.02
CA ARG A 129 -28.71 23.33 3.95
C ARG A 129 -27.43 24.13 3.73
N TYR A 130 -27.59 25.30 3.13
CA TYR A 130 -26.50 26.23 2.82
C TYR A 130 -26.63 27.46 3.74
N PRO A 131 -25.53 27.97 4.34
CA PRO A 131 -24.12 27.69 4.04
C PRO A 131 -23.47 26.54 4.82
N GLU A 132 -24.21 25.83 5.69
CA GLU A 132 -23.67 24.77 6.57
C GLU A 132 -23.13 23.54 5.80
N ARG A 133 -23.54 23.39 4.53
CA ARG A 133 -23.21 22.27 3.64
C ARG A 133 -23.72 20.91 4.15
N GLU A 134 -24.75 20.93 4.97
CA GLU A 134 -25.40 19.74 5.50
C GLU A 134 -26.43 19.21 4.48
N LEU A 135 -26.38 17.91 4.20
CA LEU A 135 -27.36 17.23 3.37
C LEU A 135 -28.45 16.63 4.26
N VAL A 136 -29.69 16.83 3.84
CA VAL A 136 -30.87 16.21 4.42
C VAL A 136 -31.66 15.53 3.32
N ASP A 137 -32.16 14.34 3.58
CA ASP A 137 -32.96 13.60 2.60
C ASP A 137 -34.09 12.83 3.28
N VAL A 138 -35.12 12.55 2.48
CA VAL A 138 -36.21 11.64 2.84
C VAL A 138 -36.41 10.63 1.71
N PRO A 139 -36.59 9.34 1.99
CA PRO A 139 -36.86 8.34 0.96
C PRO A 139 -38.13 8.68 0.17
N ALA A 140 -38.17 8.29 -1.10
CA ALA A 140 -39.39 8.37 -1.90
C ALA A 140 -40.49 7.48 -1.32
N GLU A 141 -41.73 7.96 -1.35
CA GLU A 141 -42.90 7.17 -0.92
C GLU A 141 -43.07 5.89 -1.75
N ARG A 142 -42.77 5.98 -3.05
CA ARG A 142 -42.82 4.90 -4.05
C ARG A 142 -42.05 5.29 -5.30
N GLU A 143 -41.82 4.32 -6.18
CA GLU A 143 -41.41 4.58 -7.57
C GLU A 143 -42.58 5.18 -8.35
N TRP A 144 -42.47 6.45 -8.73
CA TRP A 144 -43.50 7.17 -9.49
C TRP A 144 -43.31 7.04 -10.99
N TYR A 145 -42.09 6.77 -11.43
CA TYR A 145 -41.74 6.53 -12.83
C TYR A 145 -40.61 5.51 -12.92
N ALA A 146 -40.70 4.57 -13.88
CA ALA A 146 -39.65 3.57 -14.07
C ALA A 146 -38.44 4.19 -14.79
N PRO A 147 -37.22 4.08 -14.24
CA PRO A 147 -36.06 4.74 -14.84
C PRO A 147 -35.63 4.05 -16.14
N ALA A 148 -35.42 4.82 -17.20
CA ALA A 148 -34.89 4.29 -18.47
C ALA A 148 -33.47 3.74 -18.33
N ARG A 149 -32.70 4.27 -17.37
CA ARG A 149 -31.39 3.77 -16.93
C ARG A 149 -31.46 3.50 -15.43
N PRO A 150 -31.08 2.30 -14.94
CA PRO A 150 -31.07 2.00 -13.50
C PRO A 150 -30.35 3.09 -12.68
N LEU A 151 -31.03 3.62 -11.65
CA LEU A 151 -30.51 4.68 -10.76
C LEU A 151 -29.23 4.26 -10.05
N VAL A 152 -29.30 3.07 -9.47
CA VAL A 152 -28.14 2.29 -9.07
C VAL A 152 -27.78 1.51 -10.33
N PRO A 153 -26.55 1.61 -10.86
CA PRO A 153 -26.13 0.67 -11.88
C PRO A 153 -26.48 -0.72 -11.35
N THR A 154 -27.23 -1.51 -12.12
CA THR A 154 -27.13 -2.95 -11.98
C THR A 154 -25.68 -3.26 -12.29
N VAL A 155 -24.83 -3.16 -11.27
CA VAL A 155 -23.53 -3.81 -11.28
C VAL A 155 -23.93 -5.23 -11.65
N PRO A 156 -23.57 -5.73 -12.85
CA PRO A 156 -23.85 -7.13 -13.15
C PRO A 156 -23.36 -7.89 -11.94
N GLU A 157 -24.26 -8.66 -11.31
CA GLU A 157 -24.00 -9.30 -10.03
C GLU A 157 -22.71 -10.10 -10.23
N ARG A 158 -21.65 -9.50 -9.74
CA ARG A 158 -20.32 -9.86 -10.15
C ARG A 158 -20.01 -11.08 -9.34
N GLU A 159 -19.74 -12.21 -10.00
CA GLU A 159 -19.45 -13.45 -9.28
C GLU A 159 -18.49 -13.15 -8.12
N PRO A 160 -18.86 -13.49 -6.88
CA PRO A 160 -18.02 -13.23 -5.72
C PRO A 160 -16.60 -13.78 -5.96
N GLY A 161 -15.63 -12.88 -6.10
CA GLY A 161 -14.23 -13.22 -6.40
C GLY A 161 -13.76 -12.94 -7.83
N ALA A 162 -14.63 -12.56 -8.77
CA ALA A 162 -14.23 -12.17 -10.12
C ALA A 162 -13.55 -10.80 -10.13
N LEU A 163 -12.32 -10.73 -10.65
CA LEU A 163 -11.52 -9.50 -10.78
C LEU A 163 -11.49 -9.01 -12.23
N ALA A 164 -11.56 -7.70 -12.42
CA ALA A 164 -11.62 -7.06 -13.70
C ALA A 164 -10.41 -6.16 -13.77
N ALA A 165 -9.71 -6.20 -14.91
CA ALA A 165 -8.52 -5.38 -15.08
C ALA A 165 -8.83 -3.89 -14.85
N ALA A 166 -10.04 -3.45 -15.22
CA ALA A 166 -10.51 -2.09 -14.99
C ALA A 166 -10.49 -1.67 -13.50
N ASP A 167 -10.58 -2.57 -12.53
CA ASP A 167 -10.58 -2.22 -11.10
C ASP A 167 -9.23 -1.64 -10.65
N VAL A 168 -8.15 -2.07 -11.31
CA VAL A 168 -6.77 -1.77 -10.93
C VAL A 168 -6.03 -0.96 -11.99
N LEU A 169 -6.53 -0.91 -13.23
CA LEU A 169 -5.97 -0.09 -14.32
C LEU A 169 -6.37 1.38 -14.24
N GLY A 170 -5.59 2.20 -14.96
CA GLY A 170 -5.73 3.65 -15.01
C GLY A 170 -5.09 4.34 -13.81
N THR A 171 -5.04 5.68 -13.85
CA THR A 171 -4.61 6.46 -12.68
C THR A 171 -5.67 6.39 -11.59
N ARG A 172 -5.27 5.95 -10.38
CA ARG A 172 -6.17 5.80 -9.23
C ARG A 172 -5.72 6.67 -8.07
N TRP A 173 -6.69 7.09 -7.26
CA TRP A 173 -6.47 7.74 -5.98
C TRP A 173 -7.18 6.92 -4.91
N LEU A 174 -6.40 6.28 -4.04
CA LEU A 174 -6.92 5.44 -2.97
C LEU A 174 -6.82 6.21 -1.66
N ASP A 175 -7.98 6.41 -1.04
CA ASP A 175 -8.05 6.88 0.35
C ASP A 175 -7.62 5.74 1.27
N THR A 176 -6.85 6.07 2.30
CA THR A 176 -6.39 5.13 3.32
C THR A 176 -6.71 5.66 4.71
N THR A 177 -7.15 4.78 5.61
CA THR A 177 -7.44 5.14 7.00
C THR A 177 -6.14 5.23 7.81
N PHE A 178 -5.15 4.40 7.45
CA PHE A 178 -3.89 4.25 8.18
C PHE A 178 -2.71 5.04 7.55
N GLY A 179 -2.96 5.79 6.48
CA GLY A 179 -1.90 6.48 5.73
C GLY A 179 -2.38 7.77 5.06
N PRO A 180 -1.52 8.41 4.26
CA PRO A 180 -1.96 9.46 3.35
C PRO A 180 -2.77 8.88 2.18
N ARG A 181 -3.53 9.73 1.48
CA ARG A 181 -4.13 9.36 0.19
C ARG A 181 -3.03 8.99 -0.81
N VAL A 182 -3.17 7.84 -1.45
CA VAL A 182 -2.16 7.29 -2.36
C VAL A 182 -2.61 7.48 -3.81
N LYS A 183 -1.75 8.11 -4.62
CA LYS A 183 -1.87 8.09 -6.07
C LYS A 183 -1.17 6.86 -6.62
N VAL A 184 -1.85 6.10 -7.47
CA VAL A 184 -1.25 5.04 -8.29
C VAL A 184 -1.28 5.50 -9.74
N PRO A 185 -0.13 5.86 -10.34
CA PRO A 185 -0.05 6.17 -11.76
C PRO A 185 -0.40 4.97 -12.65
N GLU A 186 -0.87 5.24 -13.86
CA GLU A 186 -1.31 4.21 -14.80
C GLU A 186 -0.16 3.26 -15.20
N GLU A 187 1.05 3.78 -15.38
CA GLU A 187 2.23 3.02 -15.73
C GLU A 187 2.63 2.01 -14.63
N ASN A 188 2.54 2.43 -13.36
CA ASN A 188 2.79 1.58 -12.20
C ASN A 188 1.69 0.52 -12.05
N ALA A 189 0.43 0.90 -12.26
CA ALA A 189 -0.71 -0.02 -12.25
C ALA A 189 -0.57 -1.11 -13.33
N ALA A 190 -0.17 -0.74 -14.55
CA ALA A 190 0.05 -1.67 -15.64
C ALA A 190 1.20 -2.65 -15.34
N ALA A 191 2.30 -2.16 -14.77
CA ALA A 191 3.42 -3.01 -14.35
C ALA A 191 3.01 -4.01 -13.25
N ALA A 192 2.23 -3.56 -12.26
CA ALA A 192 1.70 -4.43 -11.22
C ALA A 192 0.77 -5.51 -11.78
N LEU A 193 -0.11 -5.15 -12.73
CA LEU A 193 -1.01 -6.08 -13.38
C LEU A 193 -0.27 -7.16 -14.18
N GLU A 194 0.83 -6.81 -14.86
CA GLU A 194 1.66 -7.80 -15.58
C GLU A 194 2.20 -8.87 -14.62
N VAL A 195 2.76 -8.42 -13.49
CA VAL A 195 3.34 -9.32 -12.49
C VAL A 195 2.28 -10.22 -11.86
N MET A 196 1.09 -9.68 -11.59
CA MET A 196 -0.01 -10.43 -10.97
C MET A 196 -0.72 -11.38 -11.92
N SER A 197 -1.07 -10.92 -13.11
CA SER A 197 -1.80 -11.75 -14.08
C SER A 197 -1.03 -12.98 -14.54
N ARG A 198 0.31 -12.91 -14.54
CA ARG A 198 1.16 -14.01 -15.03
C ARG A 198 1.74 -14.92 -13.96
N PHE A 199 2.02 -14.38 -12.78
CA PHE A 199 2.89 -15.06 -11.81
C PHE A 199 2.33 -15.11 -10.38
N ALA A 200 1.20 -14.46 -10.10
CA ALA A 200 0.57 -14.53 -8.79
C ALA A 200 -0.02 -15.92 -8.52
N VAL A 201 -0.22 -16.19 -7.24
CA VAL A 201 -1.14 -17.24 -6.79
C VAL A 201 -2.58 -16.87 -7.12
N ASP A 202 -3.51 -17.77 -6.84
CA ASP A 202 -4.94 -17.42 -6.86
C ASP A 202 -5.17 -16.10 -6.11
N PRO A 203 -5.70 -15.05 -6.77
CA PRO A 203 -5.87 -13.74 -6.15
C PRO A 203 -6.68 -13.78 -4.86
N ARG A 204 -7.57 -14.75 -4.67
CA ARG A 204 -8.35 -14.91 -3.43
C ARG A 204 -7.47 -15.15 -2.20
N TRP A 205 -6.27 -15.73 -2.36
CA TRP A 205 -5.27 -15.83 -1.28
C TRP A 205 -4.53 -14.50 -1.03
N LEU A 206 -4.53 -13.56 -1.98
CA LEU A 206 -3.80 -12.29 -1.89
C LEU A 206 -4.61 -11.22 -1.15
N VAL A 207 -4.75 -11.41 0.16
CA VAL A 207 -5.47 -10.49 1.05
C VAL A 207 -4.57 -9.37 1.62
N HIS A 208 -3.26 -9.52 1.46
CA HIS A 208 -2.25 -8.57 1.94
C HIS A 208 -0.95 -8.69 1.14
N LEU A 209 -0.27 -7.56 0.94
CA LEU A 209 1.15 -7.54 0.55
C LEU A 209 1.95 -6.69 1.54
N PRO A 210 3.15 -7.15 1.92
CA PRO A 210 3.95 -6.47 2.91
C PRO A 210 4.57 -5.19 2.36
N ALA A 211 4.60 -4.16 3.20
CA ALA A 211 5.27 -2.91 2.88
C ALA A 211 6.80 -3.05 2.83
N THR A 212 7.41 -2.21 2.02
CA THR A 212 8.83 -1.89 2.05
C THR A 212 9.23 -1.29 3.40
N MET A 213 10.52 -1.37 3.72
CA MET A 213 11.01 -0.98 5.05
C MET A 213 11.96 0.22 4.97
N ALA A 214 11.69 1.22 5.81
CA ALA A 214 12.51 2.41 5.95
C ALA A 214 13.89 2.08 6.56
N PRO A 215 15.00 2.58 5.98
CA PRO A 215 16.27 2.61 6.67
C PRO A 215 16.29 3.68 7.77
N VAL A 216 17.09 3.43 8.79
CA VAL A 216 17.45 4.45 9.78
C VAL A 216 18.27 5.59 9.14
N ALA A 217 18.23 6.78 9.76
CA ALA A 217 19.10 7.89 9.40
C ALA A 217 20.59 7.47 9.42
N THR A 218 21.42 8.18 8.66
CA THR A 218 22.85 7.87 8.58
C THR A 218 23.56 8.23 9.86
N SER A 219 24.43 7.33 10.35
CA SER A 219 25.17 7.56 11.58
C SER A 219 26.37 8.48 11.38
N THR A 220 26.65 9.29 12.39
CA THR A 220 27.87 10.11 12.48
C THR A 220 29.01 9.38 13.18
N LEU A 221 28.76 8.23 13.80
CA LEU A 221 29.79 7.44 14.49
C LEU A 221 30.81 6.89 13.51
N ASP A 222 32.07 6.88 13.92
CA ASP A 222 33.15 6.33 13.11
C ASP A 222 32.85 4.86 12.74
N ARG A 223 33.11 4.50 11.49
CA ARG A 223 32.91 3.15 10.92
C ARG A 223 31.46 2.64 10.86
N PHE A 224 30.46 3.45 11.18
CA PHE A 224 29.05 3.08 11.05
C PHE A 224 28.33 3.96 10.02
N LEU A 225 27.58 3.30 9.14
CA LEU A 225 26.59 3.95 8.28
C LEU A 225 25.19 3.94 8.94
N GLU A 226 24.90 2.89 9.70
CA GLU A 226 23.65 2.69 10.45
C GLU A 226 24.03 2.27 11.86
N HIS A 227 23.39 2.86 12.87
CA HIS A 227 23.60 2.52 14.27
C HIS A 227 22.26 2.60 15.05
N PRO A 228 22.10 1.88 16.18
CA PRO A 228 20.87 1.87 16.96
C PRO A 228 20.40 3.25 17.46
N ASP A 229 21.35 4.12 17.80
CA ASP A 229 21.03 5.43 18.38
C ASP A 229 20.16 6.30 17.48
N GLU A 230 20.40 6.28 16.16
CA GLU A 230 19.61 7.07 15.22
C GLU A 230 18.14 6.62 15.19
N ALA A 231 17.87 5.32 15.38
CA ALA A 231 16.51 4.79 15.47
C ALA A 231 15.85 5.19 16.80
N PHE A 232 16.58 5.08 17.91
CA PHE A 232 16.06 5.47 19.23
C PHE A 232 15.74 6.96 19.30
N GLU A 233 16.62 7.81 18.78
CA GLU A 233 16.36 9.25 18.73
C GLU A 233 15.19 9.60 17.80
N GLU A 234 15.06 8.90 16.66
CA GLU A 234 13.94 9.09 15.75
C GLU A 234 12.60 8.84 16.44
N TYR A 235 12.46 7.71 17.12
CA TYR A 235 11.25 7.37 17.85
C TYR A 235 11.01 8.27 19.06
N THR A 236 12.07 8.67 19.78
CA THR A 236 11.97 9.64 20.88
C THR A 236 11.42 10.98 20.37
N ARG A 237 11.92 11.49 19.24
CA ARG A 237 11.42 12.73 18.61
C ARG A 237 9.98 12.62 18.13
N ALA A 238 9.55 11.41 17.79
CA ALA A 238 8.16 11.11 17.42
C ALA A 238 7.23 10.91 18.63
N GLY A 239 7.73 11.00 19.87
CA GLY A 239 6.95 10.83 21.09
C GLY A 239 6.71 9.37 21.51
N VAL A 240 7.31 8.40 20.82
CA VAL A 240 7.26 6.99 21.22
C VAL A 240 8.10 6.81 22.48
N THR A 241 7.58 6.09 23.47
CA THR A 241 8.27 5.86 24.76
C THR A 241 8.98 4.51 24.80
N THR A 242 8.36 3.48 24.23
CA THR A 242 8.90 2.11 24.23
C THR A 242 8.99 1.59 22.80
N VAL A 243 10.14 1.00 22.47
CA VAL A 243 10.35 0.29 21.19
C VAL A 243 10.68 -1.17 21.44
N VAL A 244 10.47 -1.99 20.42
CA VAL A 244 10.99 -3.35 20.35
C VAL A 244 12.05 -3.42 19.27
N CYS A 245 13.20 -3.98 19.62
CA CYS A 245 14.28 -4.33 18.72
C CYS A 245 14.15 -5.82 18.39
N GLU A 246 13.73 -6.15 17.18
CA GLU A 246 13.62 -7.53 16.70
C GLU A 246 14.82 -7.88 15.82
N GLU A 247 15.35 -9.09 15.94
CA GLU A 247 16.37 -9.59 15.01
C GLU A 247 15.87 -9.48 13.58
N LYS A 248 16.67 -8.82 12.73
CA LYS A 248 16.40 -8.79 11.31
C LYS A 248 16.92 -10.08 10.70
N HIS A 249 16.03 -11.04 10.51
CA HIS A 249 16.33 -12.31 9.88
C HIS A 249 16.76 -12.10 8.43
N MET A 250 17.88 -12.70 8.04
CA MET A 250 18.38 -12.63 6.66
C MET A 250 17.78 -13.77 5.82
N GLY A 251 16.60 -13.52 5.26
CA GLY A 251 15.82 -14.50 4.52
C GLY A 251 15.09 -13.90 3.32
N SER A 252 13.83 -14.31 3.15
CA SER A 252 12.90 -13.65 2.24
C SER A 252 11.53 -13.53 2.89
N ARG A 253 11.02 -12.31 2.97
CA ARG A 253 9.68 -12.03 3.52
C ARG A 253 8.61 -12.87 2.82
N ALA A 254 7.80 -13.51 3.64
CA ALA A 254 6.74 -14.41 3.24
C ALA A 254 5.48 -14.13 4.08
N VAL A 255 4.36 -13.92 3.39
CA VAL A 255 3.04 -13.84 4.01
C VAL A 255 2.42 -15.22 3.93
N ALA A 256 2.06 -15.81 5.07
CA ALA A 256 1.40 -17.10 5.14
C ALA A 256 -0.09 -16.88 5.43
N VAL A 257 -0.94 -17.23 4.47
CA VAL A 257 -2.39 -17.27 4.63
C VAL A 257 -2.77 -18.73 4.89
N LEU A 258 -3.34 -19.01 6.06
CA LEU A 258 -3.57 -20.36 6.55
C LEU A 258 -5.05 -20.51 6.91
N ALA A 259 -5.67 -21.58 6.45
CA ALA A 259 -6.96 -22.07 6.89
C ALA A 259 -6.76 -23.41 7.61
N ARG A 260 -7.58 -23.65 8.65
CA ARG A 260 -7.56 -24.88 9.44
C ARG A 260 -7.82 -26.11 8.57
N ASP A 261 -8.74 -25.98 7.62
CA ASP A 261 -9.18 -27.02 6.71
C ASP A 261 -9.73 -26.43 5.40
N ALA A 262 -10.04 -27.32 4.44
CA ALA A 262 -10.55 -26.93 3.12
C ALA A 262 -11.94 -26.28 3.21
N ALA A 263 -12.77 -26.67 4.18
CA ALA A 263 -14.09 -26.06 4.38
C ALA A 263 -13.97 -24.59 4.83
N THR A 264 -12.97 -24.28 5.64
CA THR A 264 -12.62 -22.91 6.04
C THR A 264 -12.10 -22.10 4.85
N ALA A 265 -11.23 -22.69 4.02
CA ALA A 265 -10.73 -22.05 2.80
C ALA A 265 -11.87 -21.69 1.84
N GLU A 266 -12.81 -22.62 1.64
CA GLU A 266 -13.98 -22.41 0.80
C GLU A 266 -14.90 -21.32 1.36
N ARG A 267 -15.26 -21.41 2.64
CA ARG A 267 -16.17 -20.44 3.27
C ARG A 267 -15.58 -19.04 3.35
N ARG A 268 -14.30 -18.90 3.69
CA ARG A 268 -13.68 -17.60 4.02
C ARG A 268 -13.03 -16.91 2.83
N PHE A 269 -12.37 -17.69 1.97
CA PHE A 269 -11.60 -17.18 0.84
C PHE A 269 -12.28 -17.51 -0.50
N GLY A 270 -13.34 -18.32 -0.50
CA GLY A 270 -14.03 -18.75 -1.72
C GLY A 270 -13.27 -19.82 -2.49
N ILE A 271 -12.36 -20.57 -1.85
CA ILE A 271 -11.44 -21.50 -2.52
C ILE A 271 -11.88 -22.96 -2.28
N ALA A 272 -12.41 -23.60 -3.33
CA ALA A 272 -12.97 -24.95 -3.30
C ALA A 272 -12.07 -26.03 -3.95
N ASP A 273 -10.80 -25.74 -4.19
CA ASP A 273 -9.85 -26.66 -4.84
C ASP A 273 -9.19 -27.67 -3.87
N GLY A 274 -9.60 -27.64 -2.61
CA GLY A 274 -9.05 -28.47 -1.52
C GLY A 274 -7.78 -27.92 -0.88
N SER A 275 -7.25 -26.78 -1.33
CA SER A 275 -6.13 -26.11 -0.67
C SER A 275 -6.55 -25.49 0.66
N THR A 276 -5.62 -25.44 1.61
CA THR A 276 -5.84 -24.92 2.97
C THR A 276 -5.01 -23.69 3.28
N GLY A 277 -4.42 -23.07 2.27
CA GLY A 277 -3.60 -21.88 2.45
C GLY A 277 -2.55 -21.69 1.36
N GLN A 278 -1.82 -20.59 1.49
CA GLN A 278 -0.77 -20.21 0.57
C GLN A 278 0.31 -19.40 1.28
N VAL A 279 1.58 -19.71 1.02
CA VAL A 279 2.72 -18.87 1.39
C VAL A 279 3.13 -18.06 0.18
N VAL A 280 3.03 -16.73 0.27
CA VAL A 280 3.34 -15.79 -0.81
C VAL A 280 4.51 -14.91 -0.49
N THR A 281 5.25 -14.55 -1.53
CA THR A 281 6.35 -13.59 -1.49
C THR A 281 5.82 -12.14 -1.43
N ARG A 282 6.72 -11.18 -1.17
CA ARG A 282 6.41 -9.74 -1.21
C ARG A 282 5.77 -9.22 -2.52
N THR A 283 5.86 -9.99 -3.60
CA THR A 283 5.27 -9.66 -4.90
C THR A 283 4.14 -10.63 -5.27
N GLY A 284 3.44 -11.22 -4.30
CA GLY A 284 2.24 -12.05 -4.53
C GLY A 284 2.45 -13.40 -5.22
N ARG A 285 3.70 -13.79 -5.49
CA ARG A 285 4.03 -15.10 -6.08
C ARG A 285 4.08 -16.18 -5.01
N ALA A 286 3.74 -17.43 -5.36
CA ALA A 286 3.95 -18.58 -4.49
C ALA A 286 5.43 -18.66 -4.08
N PHE A 287 5.71 -18.90 -2.81
CA PHE A 287 7.09 -19.12 -2.37
C PHE A 287 7.63 -20.47 -2.90
N TYR A 288 6.85 -21.53 -2.70
CA TYR A 288 7.05 -22.83 -3.33
C TYR A 288 5.77 -23.22 -4.08
N PRO A 289 5.85 -23.60 -5.36
CA PRO A 289 4.70 -24.09 -6.11
C PRO A 289 4.43 -25.57 -5.83
N GLY A 290 3.22 -26.03 -6.15
CA GLY A 290 2.87 -27.45 -6.16
C GLY A 290 2.97 -28.12 -4.79
N GLU A 291 3.52 -29.34 -4.77
CA GLU A 291 3.54 -30.20 -3.57
C GLU A 291 4.38 -29.64 -2.43
N LEU A 292 5.52 -29.00 -2.74
CA LEU A 292 6.35 -28.36 -1.71
C LEU A 292 5.61 -27.20 -1.03
N GLY A 293 4.84 -26.43 -1.79
CA GLY A 293 3.99 -25.37 -1.24
C GLY A 293 2.92 -25.91 -0.29
N ARG A 294 2.23 -26.99 -0.68
CA ARG A 294 1.22 -27.65 0.16
C ARG A 294 1.81 -28.20 1.45
N ARG A 295 2.98 -28.85 1.37
CA ARG A 295 3.70 -29.35 2.56
C ARG A 295 4.11 -28.22 3.51
N LEU A 296 4.59 -27.10 2.98
CA LEU A 296 4.94 -25.94 3.78
C LEU A 296 3.72 -25.34 4.49
N VAL A 297 2.59 -25.19 3.78
CA VAL A 297 1.32 -24.73 4.36
C VAL A 297 0.86 -25.67 5.46
N ALA A 298 0.85 -26.98 5.22
CA ALA A 298 0.45 -27.97 6.22
C ALA A 298 1.29 -27.90 7.50
N SER A 299 2.63 -27.85 7.37
CA SER A 299 3.52 -27.73 8.53
C SER A 299 3.41 -26.39 9.25
N LEU A 300 3.11 -25.29 8.54
CA LEU A 300 2.84 -24.00 9.18
C LEU A 300 1.48 -23.98 9.89
N THR A 301 0.45 -24.59 9.32
CA THR A 301 -0.87 -24.74 9.97
C THR A 301 -0.75 -25.58 11.23
N GLU A 302 0.04 -26.67 11.22
CA GLU A 302 0.37 -27.45 12.41
C GLU A 302 1.08 -26.59 13.47
N ALA A 303 2.11 -25.84 13.08
CA ALA A 303 2.82 -24.93 13.97
C ALA A 303 1.92 -23.81 14.55
N ALA A 304 0.93 -23.36 13.78
CA ALA A 304 -0.02 -22.31 14.14
C ALA A 304 -1.26 -22.82 14.89
N ALA A 305 -1.43 -24.14 15.09
CA ALA A 305 -2.60 -24.70 15.76
C ALA A 305 -2.84 -24.13 17.17
N PRO A 306 -1.82 -23.96 18.04
CA PRO A 306 -2.02 -23.32 19.35
C PRO A 306 -2.49 -21.85 19.24
N LEU A 307 -2.08 -21.16 18.18
CA LEU A 307 -2.46 -19.77 17.93
C LEU A 307 -3.92 -19.68 17.44
N LEU A 308 -4.32 -20.59 16.52
CA LEU A 308 -5.70 -20.72 16.06
C LEU A 308 -6.67 -20.97 17.22
N GLU A 309 -6.31 -21.89 18.13
CA GLU A 309 -7.09 -22.20 19.33
C GLU A 309 -7.17 -21.01 20.28
N ARG A 310 -6.02 -20.38 20.57
CA ARG A 310 -5.94 -19.25 21.50
C ARG A 310 -6.75 -18.03 21.02
N LEU A 311 -6.76 -17.77 19.72
CA LEU A 311 -7.49 -16.65 19.13
C LEU A 311 -8.94 -17.00 18.77
N GLY A 312 -9.35 -18.26 18.90
CA GLY A 312 -10.71 -18.70 18.57
C GLY A 312 -11.04 -18.54 17.08
N THR A 313 -10.04 -18.65 16.20
CA THR A 313 -10.18 -18.50 14.74
C THR A 313 -9.82 -19.81 14.03
N ASP A 314 -10.34 -19.99 12.83
CA ASP A 314 -10.01 -21.11 11.95
C ASP A 314 -9.19 -20.70 10.73
N TRP A 315 -8.85 -19.43 10.59
CA TRP A 315 -7.87 -18.94 9.63
C TRP A 315 -6.99 -17.84 10.23
N LEU A 316 -5.80 -17.68 9.63
CA LEU A 316 -4.81 -16.66 10.01
C LEU A 316 -4.08 -16.13 8.79
N VAL A 317 -3.69 -14.87 8.87
CA VAL A 317 -2.66 -14.28 8.02
C VAL A 317 -1.45 -13.95 8.90
N LEU A 318 -0.28 -14.51 8.57
CA LEU A 318 0.97 -14.29 9.31
C LEU A 318 1.99 -13.57 8.43
N ASP A 319 2.72 -12.64 9.03
CA ASP A 319 3.90 -12.02 8.43
C ASP A 319 5.16 -12.69 8.99
N THR A 320 6.00 -13.16 8.08
CA THR A 320 7.10 -14.06 8.41
C THR A 320 8.32 -13.79 7.53
N GLU A 321 9.48 -14.23 8.00
CA GLU A 321 10.68 -14.35 7.16
C GLU A 321 10.97 -15.84 6.91
N LEU A 322 11.10 -16.26 5.65
CA LEU A 322 11.52 -17.62 5.30
C LEU A 322 13.04 -17.70 5.18
N LEU A 323 13.63 -18.68 5.85
CA LEU A 323 15.07 -18.90 5.97
C LEU A 323 15.48 -20.25 5.39
N PRO A 324 16.72 -20.41 4.88
CA PRO A 324 17.76 -19.39 4.70
C PRO A 324 17.52 -18.52 3.45
N TRP A 325 18.20 -17.38 3.36
CA TRP A 325 18.20 -16.54 2.14
C TRP A 325 18.57 -17.31 0.86
N SER A 326 19.50 -18.26 0.96
CA SER A 326 19.92 -19.11 -0.17
C SER A 326 18.81 -19.99 -0.75
N ALA A 327 17.73 -20.27 0.00
CA ALA A 327 16.59 -21.05 -0.49
C ALA A 327 15.90 -20.40 -1.70
N LYS A 328 15.96 -19.07 -1.81
CA LYS A 328 15.37 -18.30 -2.91
C LYS A 328 16.40 -17.55 -3.75
N ALA A 329 17.51 -17.12 -3.16
CA ALA A 329 18.48 -16.23 -3.80
C ALA A 329 19.71 -16.95 -4.38
N GLY A 330 19.69 -18.27 -4.55
CA GLY A 330 20.87 -19.05 -4.95
C GLY A 330 21.54 -18.61 -6.26
N GLU A 331 20.76 -18.20 -7.27
CA GLU A 331 21.30 -17.65 -8.52
C GLU A 331 21.96 -16.29 -8.32
N LEU A 332 21.25 -15.35 -7.68
CA LEU A 332 21.77 -14.03 -7.33
C LEU A 332 23.08 -14.12 -6.52
N ILE A 333 23.14 -15.05 -5.56
CA ILE A 333 24.34 -15.34 -4.75
C ILE A 333 25.52 -15.74 -5.64
N ARG A 334 25.31 -16.65 -6.59
CA ARG A 334 26.37 -17.13 -7.48
C ARG A 334 26.83 -16.04 -8.46
N GLU A 335 25.89 -15.37 -9.10
CA GLU A 335 26.18 -14.49 -10.22
C GLU A 335 26.65 -13.09 -9.81
N GLN A 336 26.12 -12.55 -8.71
CA GLN A 336 26.43 -11.18 -8.29
C GLN A 336 27.45 -11.16 -7.15
N TYR A 337 27.24 -11.94 -6.09
CA TYR A 337 28.07 -11.86 -4.89
C TYR A 337 29.32 -12.73 -4.98
N ALA A 338 29.16 -14.01 -5.33
CA ALA A 338 30.28 -14.95 -5.43
C ALA A 338 31.21 -14.60 -6.60
N ALA A 339 30.68 -14.08 -7.71
CA ALA A 339 31.49 -13.60 -8.83
C ALA A 339 32.44 -12.45 -8.42
N VAL A 340 31.93 -11.45 -7.69
CA VAL A 340 32.75 -10.33 -7.16
C VAL A 340 33.80 -10.85 -6.18
N GLY A 341 33.40 -11.73 -5.26
CA GLY A 341 34.32 -12.35 -4.30
C GLY A 341 35.43 -13.16 -4.98
N ALA A 342 35.10 -13.93 -6.02
CA ALA A 342 36.05 -14.73 -6.78
C ALA A 342 37.05 -13.85 -7.55
N ALA A 343 36.57 -12.84 -8.27
CA ALA A 343 37.42 -11.91 -9.00
C ALA A 343 38.40 -11.18 -8.07
N ALA A 344 37.91 -10.66 -6.95
CA ALA A 344 38.73 -9.96 -5.97
C ALA A 344 39.77 -10.88 -5.30
N SER A 345 39.39 -12.13 -4.98
CA SER A 345 40.28 -13.11 -4.36
C SER A 345 41.44 -13.55 -5.25
N VAL A 346 41.33 -13.40 -6.57
CA VAL A 346 42.40 -13.71 -7.53
C VAL A 346 43.24 -12.47 -7.83
N ALA A 347 42.59 -11.34 -8.16
CA ALA A 347 43.29 -10.17 -8.66
C ALA A 347 44.07 -9.41 -7.57
N LEU A 348 43.50 -9.27 -6.37
CA LEU A 348 44.10 -8.45 -5.31
C LEU A 348 45.38 -9.06 -4.73
N PRO A 349 45.47 -10.38 -4.44
CA PRO A 349 46.72 -10.97 -3.97
C PRO A 349 47.85 -10.86 -5.00
N ALA A 350 47.59 -11.17 -6.27
CA ALA A 350 48.58 -11.04 -7.34
C ALA A 350 49.08 -9.59 -7.51
N THR A 351 48.16 -8.61 -7.37
CA THR A 351 48.53 -7.19 -7.39
C THR A 351 49.39 -6.82 -6.17
N GLN A 352 49.04 -7.32 -4.98
CA GLN A 352 49.80 -7.09 -3.76
C GLN A 352 51.23 -7.63 -3.88
N GLU A 353 51.40 -8.84 -4.39
CA GLU A 353 52.73 -9.44 -4.62
C GLU A 353 53.61 -8.58 -5.54
N ALA A 354 53.04 -8.04 -6.62
CA ALA A 354 53.76 -7.16 -7.54
C ALA A 354 54.17 -5.83 -6.86
N LEU A 355 53.30 -5.26 -6.03
CA LEU A 355 53.57 -4.03 -5.29
C LEU A 355 54.65 -4.25 -4.21
N ASP A 356 54.56 -5.34 -3.47
CA ASP A 356 55.54 -5.70 -2.45
C ASP A 356 56.93 -5.97 -3.09
N ALA A 357 56.98 -6.62 -4.25
CA ALA A 357 58.21 -6.84 -5.00
C ALA A 357 58.81 -5.53 -5.56
N ALA A 358 57.99 -4.52 -5.86
CA ALA A 358 58.47 -3.21 -6.30
C ALA A 358 59.07 -2.42 -5.12
N LEU A 359 58.40 -2.40 -3.96
CA LEU A 359 58.90 -1.79 -2.73
C LEU A 359 60.21 -2.44 -2.26
N ALA A 360 60.30 -3.78 -2.31
CA ALA A 360 61.53 -4.50 -1.94
C ALA A 360 62.76 -4.15 -2.81
N ARG A 361 62.55 -3.61 -4.02
CA ARG A 361 63.62 -3.12 -4.91
C ARG A 361 64.05 -1.68 -4.61
N GLY A 362 63.49 -1.05 -3.57
CA GLY A 362 63.78 0.33 -3.20
C GLY A 362 63.10 1.37 -4.09
N LEU A 363 62.01 1.00 -4.78
CA LEU A 363 61.15 1.95 -5.50
C LEU A 363 60.23 2.68 -4.50
N ASP A 364 60.80 3.31 -3.48
CA ASP A 364 60.10 3.89 -2.34
C ASP A 364 59.52 5.28 -2.67
N ALA A 365 58.66 5.33 -3.68
CA ALA A 365 57.84 6.51 -3.96
C ALA A 365 56.61 6.51 -3.04
N PRO A 366 56.26 7.62 -2.38
CA PRO A 366 55.09 7.70 -1.50
C PRO A 366 53.78 7.22 -2.14
N ALA A 367 53.62 7.42 -3.45
CA ALA A 367 52.48 6.93 -4.21
C ALA A 367 52.41 5.39 -4.30
N LEU A 368 53.56 4.71 -4.39
CA LEU A 368 53.62 3.25 -4.44
C LEU A 368 53.27 2.64 -3.09
N THR A 369 53.79 3.20 -1.99
CA THR A 369 53.42 2.78 -0.62
C THR A 369 51.93 2.96 -0.39
N ALA A 370 51.35 4.12 -0.77
CA ALA A 370 49.92 4.37 -0.64
C ALA A 370 49.07 3.37 -1.46
N LEU A 371 49.54 2.98 -2.65
CA LEU A 371 48.87 1.98 -3.50
C LEU A 371 48.96 0.56 -2.89
N ALA A 372 50.10 0.19 -2.31
CA ALA A 372 50.28 -1.08 -1.61
C ALA A 372 49.37 -1.16 -0.37
N ASP A 373 49.31 -0.11 0.44
CA ASP A 373 48.44 -0.06 1.61
C ASP A 373 46.96 -0.11 1.23
N ARG A 374 46.57 0.60 0.16
CA ARG A 374 45.21 0.54 -0.38
C ARG A 374 44.86 -0.85 -0.88
N THR A 375 45.75 -1.50 -1.62
CA THR A 375 45.53 -2.87 -2.12
C THR A 375 45.37 -3.85 -0.96
N ARG A 376 46.20 -3.75 0.07
CA ARG A 376 46.10 -4.57 1.29
C ARG A 376 44.75 -4.40 1.98
N ARG A 377 44.27 -3.16 2.15
CA ARG A 377 42.93 -2.87 2.71
C ARG A 377 41.82 -3.49 1.86
N ARG A 378 41.88 -3.37 0.53
CA ARG A 378 40.89 -3.96 -0.38
C ARG A 378 40.87 -5.49 -0.32
N THR A 379 42.05 -6.12 -0.18
CA THR A 379 42.13 -7.58 0.00
C THR A 379 41.40 -8.02 1.26
N HIS A 380 41.61 -7.32 2.38
CA HIS A 380 40.89 -7.59 3.63
C HIS A 380 39.39 -7.33 3.49
N ALA A 381 39.00 -6.23 2.86
CA ALA A 381 37.60 -5.86 2.63
C ALA A 381 36.86 -6.88 1.75
N ALA A 382 37.52 -7.40 0.70
CA ALA A 382 36.98 -8.44 -0.17
C ALA A 382 36.79 -9.78 0.58
N ALA A 383 37.74 -10.14 1.47
CA ALA A 383 37.59 -11.31 2.33
C ALA A 383 36.40 -11.15 3.29
N ALA A 384 36.29 -10.00 3.96
CA ALA A 384 35.17 -9.70 4.87
C ALA A 384 33.81 -9.71 4.14
N PHE A 385 33.73 -9.15 2.93
CA PHE A 385 32.54 -9.24 2.07
C PHE A 385 32.16 -10.69 1.77
N ARG A 386 33.14 -11.51 1.41
CA ARG A 386 32.93 -12.93 1.12
C ARG A 386 32.41 -13.68 2.34
N ASP A 387 33.03 -13.45 3.49
CA ASP A 387 32.66 -14.13 4.72
C ASP A 387 31.26 -13.69 5.20
N ALA A 388 30.90 -12.42 4.98
CA ALA A 388 29.57 -11.88 5.28
C ALA A 388 28.45 -12.60 4.50
N TYR A 389 28.52 -12.66 3.16
CA TYR A 389 27.43 -13.31 2.40
C TYR A 389 27.40 -14.83 2.62
N ARG A 390 28.57 -15.48 2.84
CA ARG A 390 28.65 -16.92 3.09
C ARG A 390 27.94 -17.33 4.38
N GLY A 391 27.91 -16.46 5.39
CA GLY A 391 27.17 -16.70 6.64
C GLY A 391 25.67 -16.95 6.44
N TYR A 392 25.10 -16.48 5.33
CA TYR A 392 23.68 -16.63 4.99
C TYR A 392 23.40 -17.75 3.98
N VAL A 393 24.42 -18.49 3.55
CA VAL A 393 24.27 -19.59 2.61
C VAL A 393 24.21 -20.91 3.38
N ARG A 394 23.04 -21.54 3.38
CA ARG A 394 22.85 -22.91 3.85
C ARG A 394 22.23 -23.76 2.74
N PRO A 395 22.69 -25.01 2.54
CA PRO A 395 22.06 -25.91 1.58
C PRO A 395 20.64 -26.26 2.01
N THR A 396 19.74 -26.40 1.04
CA THR A 396 18.36 -26.85 1.23
C THR A 396 18.03 -27.92 0.20
N ASP A 397 17.28 -28.95 0.62
CA ASP A 397 16.72 -29.96 -0.28
C ASP A 397 15.21 -30.01 -0.08
N GLY A 398 14.44 -29.50 -1.05
CA GLY A 398 13.02 -29.23 -0.84
C GLY A 398 12.79 -28.28 0.35
N LEU A 399 12.13 -28.79 1.41
CA LEU A 399 11.90 -28.06 2.66
C LEU A 399 12.94 -28.40 3.75
N ASP A 400 13.82 -29.38 3.52
CA ASP A 400 14.85 -29.72 4.49
C ASP A 400 15.86 -28.58 4.59
N GLY A 401 16.08 -28.10 5.80
CA GLY A 401 16.89 -26.91 6.08
C GLY A 401 16.15 -25.58 5.95
N VAL A 402 14.86 -25.59 5.57
CA VAL A 402 13.99 -24.41 5.56
C VAL A 402 13.36 -24.21 6.93
N THR A 403 13.39 -22.99 7.43
CA THR A 403 12.64 -22.56 8.62
C THR A 403 11.91 -21.26 8.35
N VAL A 404 10.90 -20.96 9.17
CA VAL A 404 10.09 -19.75 9.07
C VAL A 404 10.16 -19.01 10.39
N ALA A 405 10.38 -17.70 10.36
CA ALA A 405 10.39 -16.84 11.52
C ALA A 405 9.19 -15.89 11.49
N PRO A 406 8.04 -16.27 12.10
CA PRO A 406 6.92 -15.36 12.25
C PRO A 406 7.27 -14.20 13.19
N PHE A 407 6.79 -13.00 12.84
CA PHE A 407 6.98 -11.80 13.66
C PHE A 407 5.71 -10.96 13.81
N ALA A 408 4.67 -11.23 13.03
CA ALA A 408 3.36 -10.61 13.24
C ALA A 408 2.21 -11.55 12.86
N VAL A 409 1.14 -11.48 13.65
CA VAL A 409 -0.17 -12.06 13.32
C VAL A 409 -0.99 -10.93 12.72
N LEU A 410 -1.26 -10.98 11.41
CA LEU A 410 -1.84 -9.85 10.68
C LEU A 410 -3.37 -9.77 10.81
N ALA A 411 -4.05 -10.91 10.65
CA ALA A 411 -5.51 -10.99 10.72
C ALA A 411 -5.99 -12.40 11.07
N GLY A 412 -7.21 -12.48 11.60
CA GLY A 412 -8.01 -13.69 11.80
C GLY A 412 -9.49 -13.33 11.80
N GLU A 413 -10.36 -14.29 12.13
CA GLU A 413 -11.81 -14.07 12.12
C GLU A 413 -12.19 -12.86 12.98
N GLY A 414 -12.92 -11.92 12.37
CA GLY A 414 -13.43 -10.72 13.05
C GLY A 414 -12.41 -9.62 13.40
N GLU A 415 -11.10 -9.82 13.24
CA GLU A 415 -10.11 -8.80 13.63
C GLU A 415 -8.88 -8.74 12.70
N ALA A 416 -8.56 -7.53 12.22
CA ALA A 416 -7.29 -7.20 11.57
C ALA A 416 -6.26 -6.79 12.63
N TYR A 417 -5.69 -7.77 13.32
CA TYR A 417 -4.79 -7.55 14.46
C TYR A 417 -3.64 -6.57 14.18
N ALA A 418 -3.09 -6.55 12.96
CA ALA A 418 -2.03 -5.60 12.60
C ALA A 418 -2.44 -4.12 12.69
N ALA A 419 -3.74 -3.82 12.66
CA ALA A 419 -4.28 -2.47 12.79
C ALA A 419 -4.70 -2.13 14.22
N THR A 420 -4.90 -3.13 15.09
CA THR A 420 -5.56 -2.97 16.40
C THR A 420 -4.70 -3.41 17.58
N ARG A 421 -3.61 -4.16 17.35
CA ARG A 421 -2.76 -4.74 18.39
C ARG A 421 -1.33 -4.22 18.32
N SER A 422 -0.68 -4.21 19.47
CA SER A 422 0.70 -3.76 19.60
C SER A 422 1.71 -4.83 19.15
N HIS A 423 2.94 -4.40 18.83
CA HIS A 423 4.03 -5.33 18.53
C HIS A 423 4.34 -6.28 19.68
N ARG A 424 4.18 -5.84 20.93
CA ARG A 424 4.24 -6.74 22.10
C ARG A 424 3.24 -7.88 22.00
N TRP A 425 1.98 -7.58 21.72
CA TRP A 425 0.93 -8.60 21.59
C TRP A 425 1.24 -9.59 20.47
N HIS A 426 1.74 -9.11 19.32
CA HIS A 426 2.13 -9.96 18.21
C HIS A 426 3.24 -10.94 18.58
N LEU A 427 4.29 -10.46 19.24
CA LEU A 427 5.42 -11.30 19.66
C LEU A 427 5.01 -12.34 20.71
N GLU A 428 4.10 -11.98 21.63
CA GLU A 428 3.49 -12.92 22.58
C GLU A 428 2.66 -14.00 21.88
N GLN A 429 1.93 -13.65 20.82
CA GLN A 429 1.12 -14.59 20.06
C GLN A 429 1.99 -15.56 19.24
N VAL A 430 2.97 -15.06 18.47
CA VAL A 430 3.83 -15.95 17.66
C VAL A 430 4.71 -16.85 18.53
N ALA A 431 4.98 -16.45 19.78
CA ALA A 431 5.75 -17.27 20.72
C ALA A 431 5.10 -18.63 21.02
N THR A 432 3.78 -18.78 20.85
CA THR A 432 3.11 -20.08 21.01
C THR A 432 3.54 -21.09 19.95
N MET A 433 4.14 -20.65 18.84
CA MET A 433 4.59 -21.50 17.73
C MET A 433 6.05 -21.99 17.90
N HIS A 434 6.82 -21.41 18.82
CA HIS A 434 8.28 -21.64 18.93
C HIS A 434 8.70 -23.07 19.27
N GLY A 435 7.77 -23.94 19.70
CA GLY A 435 8.05 -25.36 19.96
C GLY A 435 8.13 -26.22 18.70
N HIS A 436 7.71 -25.71 17.54
CA HIS A 436 7.65 -26.48 16.31
C HIS A 436 8.99 -26.42 15.52
N PRO A 437 9.53 -27.52 14.97
CA PRO A 437 10.84 -27.54 14.30
C PRO A 437 10.97 -26.60 13.09
N LEU A 438 9.87 -26.31 12.41
CA LEU A 438 9.83 -25.36 11.30
C LEU A 438 10.03 -23.91 11.76
N VAL A 439 9.72 -23.59 13.02
CA VAL A 439 9.64 -22.22 13.51
C VAL A 439 10.97 -21.79 14.10
N THR A 440 11.55 -20.72 13.56
CA THR A 440 12.68 -20.02 14.15
C THR A 440 12.18 -18.86 15.02
N PRO A 441 12.46 -18.86 16.34
CA PRO A 441 12.07 -17.75 17.20
C PRO A 441 12.71 -16.43 16.79
N THR A 442 11.93 -15.35 16.82
CA THR A 442 12.44 -13.98 16.63
C THR A 442 12.98 -13.46 17.95
N ARG A 443 14.32 -13.45 18.10
CA ARG A 443 14.98 -12.82 19.24
C ARG A 443 14.65 -11.34 19.26
N HIS A 444 14.28 -10.81 20.42
CA HIS A 444 13.89 -9.41 20.54
C HIS A 444 14.19 -8.85 21.92
N ARG A 445 14.22 -7.51 22.02
CA ARG A 445 14.35 -6.76 23.27
C ARG A 445 13.44 -5.54 23.27
N PHE A 446 12.68 -5.36 24.34
CA PHE A 446 11.96 -4.11 24.60
C PHE A 446 12.92 -3.09 25.22
N VAL A 447 12.74 -1.82 24.85
CA VAL A 447 13.60 -0.71 25.26
C VAL A 447 12.72 0.48 25.62
N ASP A 448 12.76 0.89 26.89
CA ASP A 448 12.32 2.22 27.31
C ASP A 448 13.34 3.26 26.80
N LEU A 449 12.90 4.17 25.94
CA LEU A 449 13.76 5.17 25.31
C LEU A 449 14.26 6.24 26.30
N ALA A 450 13.60 6.41 27.45
CA ALA A 450 14.06 7.31 28.50
C ALA A 450 15.19 6.70 29.35
N ASP A 451 15.36 5.37 29.32
CA ASP A 451 16.37 4.64 30.07
C ASP A 451 17.66 4.46 29.23
N ALA A 452 18.68 5.26 29.55
CA ALA A 452 19.99 5.19 28.89
C ALA A 452 20.67 3.81 29.06
N GLY A 453 20.43 3.10 30.16
CA GLY A 453 20.95 1.76 30.40
C GLY A 453 20.30 0.72 29.48
N GLN A 454 18.99 0.81 29.25
CA GLN A 454 18.30 -0.06 28.30
C GLN A 454 18.72 0.21 26.86
N ARG A 455 18.88 1.48 26.45
CA ARG A 455 19.44 1.86 25.14
C ARG A 455 20.84 1.27 24.92
N ALA A 456 21.71 1.39 25.93
CA ALA A 456 23.06 0.83 25.86
C ALA A 456 23.03 -0.72 25.77
N ALA A 457 22.17 -1.37 26.56
CA ALA A 457 22.03 -2.83 26.54
C ALA A 457 21.47 -3.36 25.20
N ALA A 458 20.53 -2.63 24.58
CA ALA A 458 20.01 -2.97 23.26
C ALA A 458 21.06 -2.75 22.16
N THR A 459 21.85 -1.68 22.26
CA THR A 459 22.97 -1.41 21.35
C THR A 459 24.03 -2.51 21.45
N GLN A 460 24.40 -2.93 22.67
CA GLN A 460 25.33 -4.03 22.86
C GLN A 460 24.78 -5.34 22.30
N TRP A 461 23.50 -5.65 22.54
CA TRP A 461 22.86 -6.81 21.95
C TRP A 461 22.91 -6.79 20.41
N TRP A 462 22.70 -5.64 19.79
CA TRP A 462 22.83 -5.48 18.34
C TRP A 462 24.28 -5.66 17.85
N LEU A 463 25.27 -5.15 18.60
CA LEU A 463 26.70 -5.37 18.30
C LEU A 463 27.05 -6.86 18.37
N ASP A 464 26.60 -7.56 19.41
CA ASP A 464 26.84 -8.99 19.59
C ASP A 464 26.15 -9.82 18.49
N LEU A 465 24.89 -9.48 18.17
CA LEU A 465 24.11 -10.11 17.12
C LEU A 465 24.80 -9.99 15.75
N THR A 466 25.24 -8.77 15.41
CA THR A 466 25.88 -8.50 14.11
C THR A 466 27.30 -9.04 14.03
N ALA A 467 28.05 -9.08 15.15
CA ALA A 467 29.35 -9.75 15.23
C ALA A 467 29.24 -11.28 15.06
N ALA A 468 28.14 -11.88 15.51
CA ALA A 468 27.82 -13.29 15.31
C ALA A 468 27.28 -13.61 13.89
N GLY A 469 27.25 -12.63 12.98
CA GLY A 469 26.79 -12.81 11.61
C GLY A 469 25.32 -12.51 11.36
N GLY A 470 24.56 -12.00 12.34
CA GLY A 470 23.20 -11.50 12.12
C GLY A 470 23.20 -10.29 11.19
N GLU A 471 22.14 -10.12 10.40
CA GLU A 471 22.03 -8.95 9.50
C GLU A 471 21.93 -7.64 10.29
N GLY A 472 21.23 -7.64 11.42
CA GLY A 472 20.96 -6.45 12.22
C GLY A 472 19.64 -6.57 12.96
N MET A 473 18.94 -5.46 13.14
CA MET A 473 17.64 -5.44 13.79
C MET A 473 16.64 -4.56 13.05
N VAL A 474 15.36 -4.80 13.32
CA VAL A 474 14.25 -3.90 13.00
C VAL A 474 13.74 -3.30 14.30
N VAL A 475 13.75 -1.98 14.40
CA VAL A 475 13.23 -1.25 15.56
C VAL A 475 11.82 -0.78 15.25
N LYS A 476 10.85 -1.16 16.07
CA LYS A 476 9.43 -0.84 15.89
C LYS A 476 8.87 -0.23 17.18
N PRO A 477 7.83 0.62 17.12
CA PRO A 477 7.09 1.00 18.32
C PRO A 477 6.61 -0.27 19.05
N ALA A 478 6.81 -0.39 20.37
CA ALA A 478 6.37 -1.60 21.08
C ALA A 478 4.86 -1.64 21.30
N ASP A 479 4.29 -0.45 21.51
CA ASP A 479 2.92 -0.17 21.94
C ASP A 479 2.30 0.90 21.02
N ASP A 480 1.13 1.44 21.38
CA ASP A 480 0.39 2.40 20.56
C ASP A 480 1.25 3.59 20.15
N VAL A 481 1.14 3.94 18.87
CA VAL A 481 1.89 5.03 18.26
C VAL A 481 1.14 6.34 18.51
N PRO A 482 1.74 7.31 19.23
CA PRO A 482 1.12 8.61 19.38
C PRO A 482 1.05 9.32 18.02
N VAL A 483 0.01 10.12 17.80
CA VAL A 483 -0.02 11.05 16.67
C VAL A 483 0.82 12.27 17.07
N PRO A 484 1.99 12.52 16.43
CA PRO A 484 2.82 13.66 16.76
C PRO A 484 2.06 14.98 16.57
N GLY A 485 2.24 15.94 17.48
CA GLY A 485 1.56 17.23 17.44
C GLY A 485 1.91 18.10 16.21
N ASP A 486 2.95 17.73 15.45
CA ASP A 486 3.34 18.34 14.18
C ASP A 486 2.73 17.63 12.95
N GLY A 487 1.87 16.62 13.17
CA GLY A 487 1.20 15.85 12.12
C GLY A 487 2.09 14.88 11.35
N ARG A 488 3.37 14.70 11.74
CA ARG A 488 4.27 13.74 11.08
C ARG A 488 3.86 12.31 11.40
N ARG A 489 3.94 11.41 10.42
CA ARG A 489 3.67 9.98 10.66
C ARG A 489 4.93 9.27 11.14
N VAL A 490 4.75 8.39 12.11
CA VAL A 490 5.81 7.53 12.65
C VAL A 490 6.00 6.32 11.75
N GLN A 491 7.25 5.91 11.52
CA GLN A 491 7.53 4.71 10.73
C GLN A 491 7.07 3.46 11.48
N PRO A 492 6.45 2.46 10.80
CA PRO A 492 6.03 1.21 11.44
C PRO A 492 7.22 0.33 11.84
N GLY A 493 8.38 0.56 11.23
CA GLY A 493 9.62 -0.11 11.57
C GLY A 493 10.79 0.50 10.79
N VAL A 494 11.93 0.63 11.46
CA VAL A 494 13.19 1.07 10.84
C VAL A 494 14.25 0.00 10.97
N LYS A 495 14.91 -0.33 9.86
CA LYS A 495 16.01 -1.30 9.88
C LYS A 495 17.33 -0.62 10.24
N VAL A 496 18.09 -1.30 11.08
CA VAL A 496 19.45 -0.92 11.53
C VAL A 496 20.36 -2.12 11.24
N ARG A 497 21.07 -2.07 10.12
CA ARG A 497 21.87 -3.19 9.63
C ARG A 497 23.31 -3.13 10.12
N GLY A 498 23.88 -4.30 10.39
CA GLY A 498 25.23 -4.47 10.87
C GLY A 498 26.29 -4.03 9.88
N ARG A 499 27.43 -3.58 10.40
CA ARG A 499 28.55 -3.06 9.60
C ARG A 499 29.06 -4.09 8.57
N GLU A 500 29.21 -5.35 8.96
CA GLU A 500 29.71 -6.38 8.03
C GLU A 500 28.64 -6.79 7.02
N TYR A 501 27.36 -6.84 7.41
CA TYR A 501 26.25 -7.07 6.50
C TYR A 501 26.20 -6.01 5.38
N LEU A 502 26.39 -4.73 5.72
CA LEU A 502 26.32 -3.63 4.76
C LEU A 502 27.39 -3.73 3.65
N ARG A 503 28.44 -4.55 3.78
CA ARG A 503 29.35 -4.87 2.66
C ARG A 503 28.63 -5.55 1.51
N ILE A 504 27.65 -6.41 1.81
CA ILE A 504 26.84 -7.11 0.81
C ILE A 504 26.07 -6.08 -0.03
N ILE A 505 25.60 -5.01 0.61
CA ILE A 505 24.72 -4.01 -0.01
C ILE A 505 25.50 -2.87 -0.70
N TYR A 506 26.54 -2.34 -0.03
CA TYR A 506 27.30 -1.16 -0.50
C TYR A 506 28.65 -1.52 -1.14
N GLY A 507 29.01 -2.80 -1.17
CA GLY A 507 30.27 -3.31 -1.69
C GLY A 507 31.35 -3.49 -0.62
N PRO A 508 32.44 -4.22 -0.95
CA PRO A 508 33.49 -4.58 0.01
C PRO A 508 34.14 -3.37 0.66
N ASP A 509 34.42 -2.34 -0.13
CA ASP A 509 35.22 -1.17 0.24
C ASP A 509 34.37 -0.01 0.79
N TYR A 510 33.09 -0.23 1.11
CA TYR A 510 32.16 0.88 1.43
C TYR A 510 32.56 1.74 2.64
N LEU A 511 33.34 1.17 3.57
CA LEU A 511 33.86 1.90 4.73
C LEU A 511 34.82 3.03 4.33
N ASP A 512 35.52 2.90 3.21
CA ASP A 512 36.40 3.94 2.66
C ASP A 512 35.59 5.09 2.01
N ALA A 513 34.27 4.90 1.81
CA ALA A 513 33.38 5.83 1.14
C ALA A 513 32.26 6.37 2.05
N LEU A 514 32.38 6.22 3.38
CA LEU A 514 31.32 6.60 4.33
C LEU A 514 30.89 8.06 4.19
N ASP A 515 31.82 8.98 3.97
CA ASP A 515 31.49 10.42 3.86
C ASP A 515 30.55 10.72 2.68
N VAL A 516 30.71 9.98 1.58
CA VAL A 516 29.81 10.08 0.42
C VAL A 516 28.50 9.34 0.70
N LEU A 517 28.57 8.13 1.27
CA LEU A 517 27.38 7.31 1.54
C LEU A 517 26.46 7.91 2.62
N ARG A 518 27.00 8.73 3.52
CA ARG A 518 26.24 9.48 4.54
C ARG A 518 25.30 10.52 3.93
N GLN A 519 25.55 10.97 2.69
CA GLN A 519 24.73 11.94 1.97
C GLN A 519 23.55 11.31 1.21
N ARG A 520 23.19 10.05 1.50
CA ARG A 520 22.09 9.33 0.83
C ARG A 520 20.71 9.95 1.13
N HIS A 521 19.85 10.00 0.11
CA HIS A 521 18.48 10.52 0.24
C HIS A 521 17.49 9.43 0.67
N LEU A 522 17.02 9.51 1.92
CA LEU A 522 16.12 8.51 2.50
C LEU A 522 14.62 8.80 2.29
N GLY A 523 14.27 10.04 1.94
CA GLY A 523 12.90 10.54 1.97
C GLY A 523 11.91 9.71 1.14
N ARG A 524 12.25 9.37 -0.11
CA ARG A 524 11.36 8.61 -0.99
C ARG A 524 11.07 7.21 -0.45
N LYS A 525 12.10 6.48 0.02
CA LYS A 525 11.93 5.13 0.58
C LYS A 525 11.07 5.13 1.84
N ARG A 526 11.23 6.16 2.67
CA ARG A 526 10.48 6.35 3.92
C ARG A 526 9.02 6.73 3.67
N ASP A 527 8.75 7.53 2.65
CA ASP A 527 7.39 7.87 2.22
C ASP A 527 6.65 6.65 1.63
N LEU A 528 7.33 5.86 0.79
CA LEU A 528 6.78 4.60 0.27
C LEU A 528 6.44 3.61 1.38
N ALA A 529 7.33 3.44 2.37
CA ALA A 529 7.08 2.56 3.51
C ALA A 529 5.78 2.92 4.26
N LEU A 530 5.51 4.22 4.46
CA LEU A 530 4.27 4.67 5.10
C LEU A 530 3.03 4.43 4.23
N LYS A 531 3.12 4.73 2.93
CA LYS A 531 2.01 4.53 1.98
C LYS A 531 1.64 3.06 1.83
N GLU A 532 2.65 2.21 1.60
CA GLU A 532 2.46 0.78 1.43
C GLU A 532 1.97 0.12 2.73
N HIS A 533 2.46 0.56 3.89
CA HIS A 533 1.97 0.05 5.17
C HIS A 533 0.50 0.41 5.38
N GLY A 534 0.13 1.67 5.11
CA GLY A 534 -1.27 2.10 5.20
C GLY A 534 -2.19 1.32 4.27
N LEU A 535 -1.78 1.10 3.01
CA LEU A 535 -2.52 0.26 2.05
C LEU A 535 -2.64 -1.18 2.52
N GLY A 536 -1.56 -1.76 3.05
CA GLY A 536 -1.53 -3.13 3.55
C GLY A 536 -2.47 -3.35 4.73
N LEU A 537 -2.58 -2.37 5.64
CA LEU A 537 -3.53 -2.40 6.74
C LEU A 537 -4.98 -2.21 6.26
N ASP A 538 -5.21 -1.24 5.36
CA ASP A 538 -6.53 -1.03 4.76
C ASP A 538 -7.05 -2.30 4.05
N ALA A 539 -6.17 -3.01 3.32
CA ALA A 539 -6.53 -4.28 2.67
C ALA A 539 -7.00 -5.33 3.69
N LEU A 540 -6.29 -5.48 4.81
CA LEU A 540 -6.63 -6.44 5.86
C LEU A 540 -7.95 -6.07 6.55
N VAL A 541 -8.16 -4.80 6.88
CA VAL A 541 -9.39 -4.32 7.54
C VAL A 541 -10.61 -4.60 6.67
N ARG A 542 -10.53 -4.26 5.37
CA ARG A 542 -11.60 -4.50 4.40
C ARG A 542 -11.86 -5.99 4.20
N PHE A 543 -10.79 -6.78 4.09
CA PHE A 543 -10.91 -8.23 3.98
C PHE A 543 -11.64 -8.83 5.19
N VAL A 544 -11.27 -8.41 6.42
CA VAL A 544 -11.91 -8.85 7.67
C VAL A 544 -13.37 -8.40 7.76
N ALA A 545 -13.70 -7.19 7.29
CA ALA A 545 -15.06 -6.67 7.28
C ALA A 545 -16.01 -7.39 6.29
N GLY A 546 -15.45 -8.20 5.37
CA GLY A 546 -16.23 -8.87 4.33
C GLY A 546 -16.53 -7.98 3.12
N ASP A 547 -15.76 -6.90 2.92
CA ASP A 547 -15.88 -6.05 1.74
C ASP A 547 -15.65 -6.86 0.44
N PRO A 548 -16.18 -6.40 -0.70
CA PRO A 548 -15.93 -7.04 -1.99
C PRO A 548 -14.43 -7.21 -2.29
N LEU A 549 -14.06 -8.37 -2.84
CA LEU A 549 -12.65 -8.73 -3.08
C LEU A 549 -11.89 -7.69 -3.93
N TRP A 550 -12.55 -7.03 -4.88
CA TRP A 550 -11.94 -6.01 -5.71
C TRP A 550 -11.50 -4.77 -4.90
N GLU A 551 -12.17 -4.43 -3.80
CA GLU A 551 -11.75 -3.32 -2.93
C GLU A 551 -10.48 -3.64 -2.15
N VAL A 552 -10.38 -4.88 -1.66
CA VAL A 552 -9.16 -5.43 -1.04
C VAL A 552 -8.02 -5.41 -2.06
N HIS A 553 -8.28 -5.91 -3.27
CA HIS A 553 -7.27 -6.03 -4.31
C HIS A 553 -6.81 -4.70 -4.87
N GLN A 554 -7.64 -3.67 -4.91
CA GLN A 554 -7.17 -2.32 -5.25
C GLN A 554 -6.00 -1.88 -4.35
N ARG A 555 -6.05 -2.19 -3.05
CA ARG A 555 -4.99 -1.83 -2.10
C ARG A 555 -3.78 -2.74 -2.23
N VAL A 556 -4.02 -4.05 -2.36
CA VAL A 556 -2.94 -5.03 -2.58
C VAL A 556 -2.17 -4.73 -3.87
N PHE A 557 -2.86 -4.42 -4.96
CA PHE A 557 -2.24 -4.06 -6.23
C PHE A 557 -1.53 -2.71 -6.15
N ALA A 558 -2.07 -1.75 -5.38
CA ALA A 558 -1.40 -0.47 -5.16
C ALA A 558 -0.05 -0.65 -4.44
N VAL A 559 0.06 -1.55 -3.45
CA VAL A 559 1.36 -1.87 -2.82
C VAL A 559 2.36 -2.36 -3.86
N LEU A 560 1.95 -3.28 -4.74
CA LEU A 560 2.82 -3.80 -5.79
C LEU A 560 3.18 -2.74 -6.84
N ALA A 561 2.24 -1.85 -7.17
CA ALA A 561 2.46 -0.75 -8.10
C ALA A 561 3.48 0.26 -7.55
N LEU A 562 3.41 0.56 -6.25
CA LEU A 562 4.37 1.45 -5.58
C LEU A 562 5.79 0.83 -5.52
N GLU A 563 5.90 -0.49 -5.39
CA GLU A 563 7.21 -1.17 -5.44
C GLU A 563 7.92 -1.06 -6.82
N SER A 564 7.19 -0.68 -7.89
CA SER A 564 7.81 -0.38 -9.19
C SER A 564 8.39 1.04 -9.30
N GLU A 565 8.17 1.90 -8.29
CA GLU A 565 8.77 3.23 -8.28
C GLU A 565 10.30 3.15 -8.10
N PRO A 566 11.08 3.89 -8.91
CA PRO A 566 12.53 3.85 -8.82
C PRO A 566 13.02 4.48 -7.52
N VAL A 567 13.61 3.64 -6.67
CA VAL A 567 14.30 4.00 -5.43
C VAL A 567 15.69 3.39 -5.38
N ASP A 568 16.57 3.95 -4.56
CA ASP A 568 17.89 3.37 -4.32
C ASP A 568 17.73 1.95 -3.72
N PRO A 569 18.18 0.89 -4.43
CA PRO A 569 17.97 -0.50 -4.01
C PRO A 569 18.81 -0.88 -2.78
N ARG A 570 19.77 -0.04 -2.39
CA ARG A 570 20.60 -0.24 -1.20
C ARG A 570 19.86 0.13 0.09
N LEU A 571 18.77 0.88 -0.02
CA LEU A 571 18.04 1.44 1.11
C LEU A 571 17.24 0.39 1.85
#